data_AF-A0A5M6D9D0-F1
#
_entry.id   AF-A0A5M6D9D0-F1
#
_cell.length_a   1.000
_cell.length_b   1.000
_cell.length_c   1.000
_cell.angle_alpha   90.00
_cell.angle_beta   90.00
_cell.angle_gamma   90.00
#
_symmetry.space_group_name_H-M   'P 1'
#
loop_
_entity.id
_entity.type
_entity.pdbx_description
1 polymer ?
#
loop_
_entity_poly.entity_id
_entity_poly.type
_entity_poly.pdbx_seq_one_letter_code
_entity_poly.pdbx_strand_id
1 'polypeptide(L)'
;MINDKEYSAAITEKPKEATLGLHDFKLLPYYEQLDYLITDGTYLATRYCELYRINTYYLSTFFAEVWYDNKSNEVAGIRAFTSKE
;
A
#
# COMPACT_ATOMS: atom_id res chain seq x y z
N MET A 1 33.18 -39.40 17.46
CA MET A 1 33.49 -38.28 16.56
C MET A 1 32.41 -38.23 15.50
N ILE A 2 31.41 -37.37 15.69
CA ILE A 2 30.35 -37.11 14.70
C ILE A 2 30.33 -35.61 14.50
N ASN A 3 30.40 -35.23 13.22
CA ASN A 3 30.67 -33.90 12.70
C ASN A 3 29.74 -32.83 13.25
N ASP A 4 30.35 -31.67 13.51
CA ASP A 4 29.69 -30.43 13.86
C ASP A 4 28.71 -29.95 12.79
N LYS A 5 27.65 -29.35 13.29
CA LYS A 5 26.55 -28.72 12.57
C LYS A 5 27.06 -27.58 11.70
N GLU A 6 26.90 -27.69 10.38
CA GLU A 6 26.72 -26.52 9.53
C GLU A 6 25.24 -26.46 9.12
N TYR A 7 24.45 -25.78 9.95
CA TYR A 7 23.19 -25.19 9.50
C TYR A 7 23.57 -23.99 8.61
N SER A 8 23.81 -24.24 7.32
CA SER A 8 23.69 -23.17 6.34
C SER A 8 22.20 -22.89 6.18
N ALA A 9 21.72 -21.86 6.87
CA ALA A 9 20.43 -21.28 6.56
C ALA A 9 20.47 -20.87 5.09
N ALA A 10 19.72 -21.57 4.25
CA ALA A 10 19.42 -21.10 2.91
C ALA A 10 18.80 -19.70 3.09
N ILE A 11 19.58 -18.67 2.77
CA ILE A 11 19.06 -17.33 2.56
C ILE A 11 18.23 -17.47 1.29
N THR A 12 16.96 -17.85 1.45
CA THR A 12 15.98 -17.68 0.40
C THR A 12 15.84 -16.17 0.25
N GLU A 13 16.65 -15.58 -0.61
CA GLU A 13 16.39 -14.22 -1.09
C GLU A 13 14.96 -14.25 -1.64
N LYS A 14 14.04 -13.63 -0.89
CA LYS A 14 12.68 -13.40 -1.35
C LYS A 14 12.85 -12.69 -2.70
N PRO A 15 12.32 -13.22 -3.82
CA PRO A 15 12.53 -12.62 -5.13
C PRO A 15 12.16 -11.15 -5.02
N LYS A 16 13.04 -10.25 -5.49
CA LYS A 16 12.86 -8.80 -5.51
C LYS A 16 11.41 -8.51 -5.90
N GLU A 17 10.56 -8.25 -4.89
CA GLU A 17 9.12 -8.25 -5.07
C GLU A 17 8.81 -7.24 -6.17
N ALA A 18 8.13 -7.69 -7.23
CA ALA A 18 7.68 -6.81 -8.29
C ALA A 18 6.81 -5.73 -7.63
N THR A 19 7.38 -4.54 -7.46
CA THR A 19 6.68 -3.43 -6.83
C THR A 19 5.52 -3.05 -7.74
N LEU A 20 4.29 -3.12 -7.22
CA LEU A 20 3.11 -2.77 -7.99
C LEU A 20 3.22 -1.32 -8.46
N GLY A 21 3.11 -1.11 -9.76
CA GLY A 21 3.15 0.23 -10.35
C GLY A 21 1.79 0.94 -10.23
N LEU A 22 1.80 2.27 -10.35
CA LEU A 22 0.58 3.10 -10.32
C LEU A 22 -0.50 2.62 -11.30
N HIS A 23 -0.09 2.26 -12.52
CA HIS A 23 -1.02 1.82 -13.57
C HIS A 23 -1.69 0.50 -13.19
N ASP A 24 -0.89 -0.48 -12.74
CA ASP A 24 -1.40 -1.79 -12.34
C ASP A 24 -2.30 -1.69 -11.11
N PHE A 25 -1.94 -0.82 -10.15
CA PHE A 25 -2.80 -0.51 -9.01
C PHE A 25 -4.16 0.05 -9.43
N LYS A 26 -4.20 0.98 -10.38
CA LYS A 26 -5.47 1.56 -10.88
C LYS A 26 -6.36 0.53 -11.59
N LEU A 27 -5.79 -0.59 -12.07
CA LEU A 27 -6.54 -1.67 -12.71
C LEU A 27 -7.12 -2.67 -11.71
N LEU A 28 -6.66 -2.68 -10.46
CA LEU A 28 -7.21 -3.55 -9.43
C LEU A 28 -8.67 -3.20 -9.13
N PRO A 29 -9.51 -4.20 -8.78
CA PRO A 29 -10.82 -3.96 -8.19
C PRO A 29 -10.72 -3.06 -6.96
N TYR A 30 -11.78 -2.28 -6.72
CA TYR A 30 -11.81 -1.27 -5.65
C TYR A 30 -11.42 -1.81 -4.27
N TYR A 31 -11.95 -2.97 -3.89
CA TYR A 31 -11.63 -3.57 -2.59
C TYR A 31 -10.20 -4.13 -2.52
N GLU A 32 -9.64 -4.58 -3.64
CA GLU A 32 -8.23 -5.01 -3.72
C GLU A 32 -7.29 -3.81 -3.62
N GLN A 33 -7.66 -2.64 -4.17
CA GLN A 33 -6.91 -1.40 -3.95
C GLN A 33 -6.87 -1.01 -2.47
N LEU A 34 -8.01 -1.09 -1.76
CA LEU A 34 -8.07 -0.80 -0.33
C LEU A 34 -7.23 -1.77 0.50
N ASP A 35 -7.38 -3.08 0.24
CA ASP A 35 -6.62 -4.12 0.94
C ASP A 35 -5.13 -3.87 0.78
N TYR A 36 -4.67 -3.68 -0.46
CA TYR A 36 -3.27 -3.40 -0.78
C TYR A 36 -2.72 -2.15 -0.08
N LEU A 37 -3.53 -1.10 0.04
CA LEU A 37 -3.14 0.12 0.77
C LEU A 37 -2.99 -0.11 2.27
N ILE A 38 -3.83 -0.97 2.85
CA ILE A 38 -3.82 -1.28 4.28
C ILE A 38 -2.70 -2.26 4.61
N THR A 39 -2.42 -3.23 3.74
CA THR A 39 -1.43 -4.29 3.96
C THR A 39 -0.01 -3.86 3.61
N ASP A 40 0.16 -3.19 2.47
CA ASP A 40 1.48 -2.90 1.87
C ASP A 40 1.80 -1.39 1.88
N GLY A 41 0.80 -0.54 2.08
CA GLY A 41 0.96 0.91 2.11
C GLY A 41 1.63 1.41 3.39
N THR A 42 2.58 2.35 3.24
CA THR A 42 3.09 3.13 4.37
C THR A 42 2.17 4.32 4.61
N TYR A 43 1.41 4.31 5.70
CA TYR A 43 0.60 5.47 6.09
C TYR A 43 1.50 6.68 6.36
N LEU A 44 1.13 7.83 5.77
CA LEU A 44 1.87 9.08 5.91
C LEU A 44 1.15 10.07 6.80
N ALA A 45 -0.12 10.35 6.50
CA ALA A 45 -0.86 11.41 7.16
C ALA A 45 -2.37 11.29 6.95
N THR A 46 -3.11 11.93 7.84
CA THR A 46 -4.54 12.20 7.67
C THR A 46 -4.72 13.70 7.55
N ARG A 47 -5.52 14.13 6.58
CA ARG A 47 -6.04 15.50 6.52
C ARG A 47 -7.55 15.50 6.53
N TYR A 48 -8.12 16.62 6.93
CA TYR A 48 -9.56 16.83 6.96
C TYR A 48 -9.90 17.93 5.96
N CYS A 49 -10.89 17.68 5.12
CA CYS A 49 -11.41 18.64 4.15
C CYS A 49 -12.93 18.57 4.19
N GLU A 50 -13.57 19.60 4.75
CA GLU A 50 -15.02 19.64 4.97
C GLU A 50 -15.53 18.37 5.68
N LEU A 51 -16.37 17.58 4.99
CA LEU A 51 -16.95 16.34 5.50
C LEU A 51 -16.03 15.12 5.28
N TYR A 52 -14.88 15.28 4.65
CA TYR A 52 -13.99 14.19 4.31
C TYR A 52 -12.79 14.07 5.25
N ARG A 53 -12.50 12.84 5.64
CA ARG A 53 -11.21 12.43 6.21
C ARG A 53 -10.40 11.76 5.10
N ILE A 54 -9.22 12.28 4.80
CA ILE A 54 -8.39 11.82 3.69
C ILE A 54 -7.11 11.21 4.26
N ASN A 55 -6.94 9.90 4.13
CA ASN A 55 -5.76 9.18 4.57
C ASN A 55 -4.80 9.01 3.39
N THR A 56 -3.55 9.45 3.54
CA THR A 56 -2.53 9.36 2.51
C THR A 56 -1.56 8.23 2.83
N TYR A 57 -1.27 7.41 1.83
CA TYR A 57 -0.35 6.28 1.87
C TYR A 57 0.72 6.43 0.80
N TYR A 58 1.89 5.86 1.07
CA TYR A 58 2.98 5.69 0.11
C TYR A 58 3.15 4.21 -0.23
N LEU A 59 3.14 3.90 -1.52
CA LEU A 59 3.33 2.55 -2.06
C LEU A 59 4.57 2.54 -2.96
N SER A 60 5.75 2.64 -2.35
CA SER A 60 7.11 2.52 -2.95
C SER A 60 7.47 3.43 -4.13
N THR A 61 6.59 3.65 -5.10
CA THR A 61 6.77 4.44 -6.33
C THR A 61 5.69 5.50 -6.53
N PHE A 62 4.57 5.44 -5.78
CA PHE A 62 3.46 6.39 -5.89
C PHE A 62 2.76 6.63 -4.55
N PHE A 63 1.84 7.60 -4.52
CA PHE A 63 1.00 7.91 -3.38
C PHE A 63 -0.46 7.54 -3.68
N ALA A 64 -1.20 7.18 -2.65
CA ALA A 64 -2.65 7.06 -2.77
C ALA A 64 -3.37 7.69 -1.59
N GLU A 65 -4.51 8.27 -1.88
CA GLU A 65 -5.41 8.87 -0.92
C GLU A 65 -6.71 8.09 -0.84
N VAL A 66 -7.07 7.70 0.37
CA VAL A 66 -8.37 7.12 0.69
C VAL A 66 -9.25 8.23 1.24
N TRP A 67 -10.29 8.56 0.50
CA TRP A 67 -11.25 9.61 0.83
C TRP A 67 -12.43 8.98 1.58
N TYR A 68 -12.59 9.34 2.83
CA TYR A 68 -13.65 8.84 3.71
C TYR A 68 -14.67 9.93 3.98
N ASP A 69 -15.93 9.70 3.63
CA ASP A 69 -17.04 10.61 3.94
C ASP A 69 -17.48 10.36 5.39
N ASN A 70 -17.29 11.35 6.26
CA ASN A 70 -17.66 11.25 7.66
C ASN A 70 -19.19 11.31 7.88
N LYS A 71 -19.96 11.80 6.90
CA LYS A 71 -21.41 11.91 6.99
C LYS A 71 -22.09 10.57 6.68
N SER A 72 -21.70 9.92 5.58
CA SER A 72 -22.22 8.59 5.25
C SER A 72 -21.48 7.47 5.97
N ASN A 73 -20.30 7.77 6.55
CA ASN A 73 -19.43 6.81 7.22
C ASN A 73 -18.93 5.71 6.25
N GLU A 74 -18.59 6.12 5.03
CA GLU A 74 -18.17 5.24 3.93
C GLU A 74 -16.91 5.78 3.23
N VAL A 75 -16.17 4.87 2.59
CA VAL A 75 -15.07 5.28 1.70
C VAL A 75 -15.68 5.78 0.39
N ALA A 76 -15.53 7.09 0.13
CA ALA A 76 -16.04 7.76 -1.06
C ALA A 76 -15.16 7.51 -2.30
N GLY A 77 -13.88 7.21 -2.11
CA GLY A 77 -13.01 6.84 -3.23
C GLY A 77 -11.53 6.73 -2.89
N ILE A 78 -10.77 6.31 -3.90
CA ILE A 78 -9.31 6.19 -3.85
C ILE A 78 -8.74 6.99 -5.01
N ARG A 79 -7.73 7.82 -4.72
CA ARG A 79 -6.98 8.55 -5.74
C ARG A 79 -5.50 8.20 -5.63
N ALA A 80 -4.95 7.57 -6.66
CA ALA A 80 -3.52 7.28 -6.75
C ALA A 80 -2.82 8.25 -7.73
N PHE A 81 -1.66 8.77 -7.34
CA PHE A 81 -0.92 9.81 -8.06
C PHE A 81 0.59 9.76 -7.78
N THR A 82 1.38 10.43 -8.63
CA THR A 82 2.81 10.70 -8.37
C THR A 82 3.00 12.19 -8.11
N SER A 83 4.18 12.60 -7.63
CA SER A 83 4.51 14.02 -7.41
C SER A 83 4.52 14.88 -8.69
N LYS A 84 4.39 14.27 -9.87
CA LYS A 84 4.38 14.94 -11.17
C LYS A 84 2.97 15.05 -11.79
N GLU A 85 1.95 14.46 -11.17
CA GLU A 85 0.54 14.48 -11.61
C GLU A 85 -0.33 15.40 -10.77
#